data_AF-A0A960UAH8-F1
#
_entry.id   AF-A0A960UAH8-F1
#
_cell.length_a   1.000
_cell.length_b   1.000
_cell.length_c   1.000
_cell.angle_alpha   90.00
_cell.angle_beta   90.00
_cell.angle_gamma   90.00
#
_symmetry.space_group_name_H-M   'P 1'
#
loop_
_entity.id
_entity.type
_entity.pdbx_description
1 polymer ?
#
loop_
_entity_poly.entity_id
_entity_poly.type
_entity_poly.pdbx_seq_one_letter_code
_entity_poly.pdbx_strand_id
1 'polypeptide(L)'
;SRLKLPIYGANFPLHFMLYYESKDFKSYIDPFHGGVLVNRDICKKFLEANGFPTAPEDYHKPSTVSILKRMLNNLIHNHRKMGKIELEKIYSSQLLALQ
;
A
#
# COMPACT_ATOMS: atom_id res chain seq x y z
N SER A 1 11.15 6.33 -12.75
CA SER A 1 11.18 7.42 -11.75
C SER A 1 12.61 7.58 -11.25
N ARG A 2 13.04 8.83 -10.98
CA ARG A 2 14.39 9.41 -10.75
C ARG A 2 15.64 8.53 -10.54
N LEU A 3 15.55 7.37 -9.89
CA LEU A 3 16.69 6.46 -9.61
C LEU A 3 16.70 5.17 -10.46
N LYS A 4 15.68 4.93 -11.30
CA LYS A 4 15.49 3.68 -12.08
C LYS A 4 15.58 2.39 -11.24
N LEU A 5 15.35 2.48 -9.94
CA LEU A 5 15.27 1.32 -9.06
C LEU A 5 13.99 0.53 -9.37
N PRO A 6 14.04 -0.81 -9.41
CA PRO A 6 12.89 -1.64 -9.74
C PRO A 6 12.02 -1.86 -8.49
N ILE A 7 11.61 -0.76 -7.88
CA ILE A 7 10.78 -0.69 -6.67
C ILE A 7 9.39 -0.22 -7.05
N TYR A 8 8.38 -0.92 -6.55
CA TYR A 8 6.98 -0.66 -6.82
C TYR A 8 6.19 -0.68 -5.53
N GLY A 9 5.02 -0.04 -5.49
CA GLY A 9 4.09 -0.28 -4.38
C GLY A 9 3.57 -1.71 -4.42
N ALA A 10 3.21 -2.28 -3.27
CA ALA A 10 2.47 -3.53 -3.14
C ALA A 10 1.33 -3.32 -2.16
N ASN A 11 0.12 -3.66 -2.61
CA ASN A 11 -1.10 -3.31 -1.91
C ASN A 11 -1.56 -4.46 -1.00
N PHE A 12 -0.94 -4.58 0.18
CA PHE A 12 -1.41 -5.54 1.18
C PHE A 12 -2.59 -4.96 1.96
N PRO A 13 -3.61 -5.77 2.31
CA PRO A 13 -4.56 -5.39 3.34
C PRO A 13 -3.84 -4.93 4.62
N LEU A 14 -4.38 -3.92 5.30
CA LEU A 14 -3.84 -3.28 6.51
C LEU A 14 -2.50 -2.54 6.38
N HIS A 15 -1.57 -3.00 5.54
CA HIS A 15 -0.19 -2.53 5.54
C HIS A 15 0.30 -2.21 4.13
N PHE A 16 0.97 -1.07 3.92
CA PHE A 16 1.49 -0.75 2.59
C PHE A 16 2.95 -1.20 2.51
N MET A 17 3.26 -2.03 1.52
CA MET A 17 4.60 -2.58 1.30
C MET A 17 5.18 -2.01 0.01
N LEU A 18 6.50 -2.05 -0.12
CA LEU A 18 7.15 -1.90 -1.41
C LEU A 18 7.53 -3.30 -1.90
N TYR A 19 7.49 -3.50 -3.21
CA TYR A 19 7.96 -4.70 -3.88
C TYR A 19 9.20 -4.34 -4.69
N TYR A 20 10.29 -5.06 -4.42
CA TYR A 20 11.53 -4.98 -5.17
C TYR A 20 11.63 -6.19 -6.10
N GLU A 21 11.84 -5.97 -7.39
CA GLU A 21 11.97 -7.04 -8.38
C GLU A 21 13.10 -6.79 -9.36
N SER A 22 14.13 -7.62 -9.27
CA SER A 22 15.21 -7.70 -10.26
C SER A 22 15.22 -9.09 -10.92
N LYS A 23 16.16 -9.32 -11.85
CA LYS A 23 16.29 -10.59 -12.55
C LYS A 23 16.46 -11.78 -11.60
N ASP A 24 17.28 -11.61 -10.56
CA ASP A 24 17.72 -12.71 -9.69
C ASP A 24 17.18 -12.59 -8.26
N PHE A 25 16.47 -11.50 -7.93
CA PHE A 25 16.01 -11.23 -6.57
C PHE A 25 14.65 -10.54 -6.53
N LYS A 26 13.74 -11.08 -5.71
CA LYS A 26 12.40 -10.56 -5.44
C LYS A 26 12.17 -10.52 -3.94
N SER A 27 11.72 -9.38 -3.42
CA SER A 27 11.45 -9.22 -1.99
C SER A 27 10.46 -8.09 -1.75
N TYR A 28 9.84 -8.07 -0.58
CA TYR A 28 9.06 -6.96 -0.09
C TYR A 28 9.89 -6.14 0.90
N ILE A 29 9.72 -4.83 0.87
CA ILE A 29 10.36 -3.90 1.80
C ILE A 29 9.24 -3.26 2.61
N ASP A 30 9.37 -3.26 3.94
CA ASP A 30 8.49 -2.52 4.82
C ASP A 30 8.99 -1.08 5.01
N PRO A 31 8.33 -0.07 4.40
CA PRO A 31 8.81 1.31 4.49
C PRO A 31 8.56 1.95 5.86
N PHE A 32 7.76 1.32 6.73
CA PHE A 32 7.41 1.84 8.06
C PHE A 32 8.23 1.21 9.18
N HIS A 33 8.91 0.09 8.91
CA HIS A 33 9.78 -0.60 9.87
C HIS A 33 11.23 -0.64 9.38
N GLY A 34 11.81 0.54 9.17
CA GLY A 34 13.24 0.68 8.86
C GLY A 34 13.68 0.11 7.52
N GLY A 35 12.75 -0.19 6.60
CA GLY A 35 13.09 -0.80 5.32
C GLY A 35 13.43 -2.28 5.40
N VAL A 36 12.91 -3.01 6.40
CA VAL A 36 13.20 -4.45 6.55
C VAL A 36 12.72 -5.23 5.32
N LEU A 37 13.57 -6.17 4.88
CA LEU A 37 13.24 -7.11 3.81
C LEU A 37 12.41 -8.26 4.37
N VAL A 38 11.26 -8.50 3.76
CA VAL A 38 10.37 -9.61 4.09
C VAL A 38 10.04 -10.39 2.83
N ASN A 39 10.01 -11.72 2.97
CA ASN A 39 9.65 -12.61 1.88
C ASN A 39 8.13 -12.81 1.84
N ARG A 40 7.68 -13.47 0.78
CA ARG A 40 6.25 -13.74 0.56
C ARG A 40 5.61 -14.51 1.71
N ASP A 41 6.31 -15.48 2.30
CA ASP A 41 5.76 -16.33 3.37
C ASP A 41 5.51 -15.54 4.66
N ILE A 42 6.38 -14.57 4.98
CA ILE A 42 6.18 -13.67 6.12
C ILE A 42 4.96 -12.78 5.87
N CYS A 43 4.85 -12.19 4.68
CA CYS A 43 3.68 -11.39 4.31
C CYS A 43 2.38 -12.22 4.36
N LYS A 44 2.43 -13.46 3.90
CA LYS A 44 1.31 -14.39 3.94
C LYS A 44 0.85 -14.64 5.38
N LYS A 45 1.77 -15.03 6.26
CA LYS A 45 1.48 -15.26 7.68
C LYS A 45 0.92 -14.02 8.38
N PHE A 46 1.42 -12.83 8.03
CA PHE A 46 0.91 -11.57 8.57
C PHE A 46 -0.56 -11.35 8.19
N LEU A 47 -0.92 -11.55 6.92
CA LEU A 47 -2.30 -11.41 6.46
C LEU A 47 -3.23 -12.45 7.11
N GLU A 48 -2.82 -13.71 7.12
CA GLU A 48 -3.60 -14.81 7.73
C GLU A 48 -3.85 -14.56 9.23
N ALA A 49 -2.82 -14.12 9.97
CA ALA A 49 -2.93 -13.79 11.39
C ALA A 49 -3.90 -12.62 11.67
N ASN A 50 -4.16 -11.77 10.67
CA ASN A 50 -5.10 -10.65 10.77
C ASN A 50 -6.45 -10.95 10.10
N GLY A 51 -6.72 -12.20 9.71
CA GLY A 51 -8.00 -12.61 9.14
C GLY A 51 -8.20 -12.25 7.66
N PHE A 52 -7.13 -11.90 6.94
CA PHE A 52 -7.18 -11.64 5.51
C PHE A 52 -6.76 -12.89 4.73
N PRO A 53 -7.67 -13.50 3.94
CA PRO A 53 -7.29 -14.61 3.07
C PRO A 53 -6.31 -14.11 2.03
N THR A 54 -5.20 -14.82 1.82
CA THR A 54 -4.22 -14.41 0.82
C THR A 54 -4.63 -14.92 -0.56
N ALA A 55 -4.97 -14.00 -1.46
CA ALA A 55 -5.15 -14.30 -2.88
C ALA A 55 -3.82 -14.15 -3.63
N PRO A 56 -3.58 -14.87 -4.74
CA PRO A 56 -2.44 -14.62 -5.62
C PRO A 56 -2.39 -13.16 -6.12
N GLU A 57 -3.55 -12.53 -6.27
CA GLU A 57 -3.71 -11.13 -6.68
C GLU A 57 -3.05 -10.13 -5.72
N ASP A 58 -2.95 -10.45 -4.41
CA ASP A 58 -2.39 -9.54 -3.38
C ASP A 58 -0.90 -9.23 -3.58
N TYR A 59 -0.22 -10.06 -4.38
CA TYR A 59 1.21 -9.95 -4.67
C TYR A 59 1.50 -9.25 -5.99
N HIS A 60 0.49 -8.65 -6.62
CA HIS A 60 0.65 -7.91 -7.87
C HIS A 60 0.98 -6.44 -7.62
N LYS A 61 1.66 -5.88 -8.61
CA LYS A 61 1.96 -4.45 -8.67
C LYS A 61 0.67 -3.66 -8.92
N PRO A 62 0.21 -2.84 -7.97
CA PRO A 62 -1.03 -2.08 -8.10
C PRO A 62 -0.86 -0.98 -9.14
N SER A 63 -1.97 -0.60 -9.78
CA SER A 63 -2.00 0.56 -10.67
C SER A 63 -1.73 1.85 -9.88
N THR A 64 -1.23 2.89 -10.56
CA THR A 64 -1.07 4.23 -9.96
C THR A 64 -2.39 4.72 -9.34
N VAL A 65 -3.52 4.47 -10.01
CA VAL A 65 -4.85 4.83 -9.51
C VAL A 65 -5.18 4.11 -8.21
N SER A 66 -4.87 2.81 -8.10
CA SER A 66 -5.07 2.05 -6.86
C SER A 66 -4.25 2.61 -5.69
N ILE A 67 -2.99 2.98 -5.94
CA ILE A 67 -2.13 3.63 -4.94
C ILE A 67 -2.73 4.97 -4.50
N LEU A 68 -3.17 5.81 -5.44
CA LEU A 68 -3.79 7.11 -5.13
C LEU A 68 -5.08 6.94 -4.31
N LYS A 69 -5.94 5.98 -4.66
CA LYS A 69 -7.15 5.66 -3.88
C LYS A 69 -6.80 5.28 -2.44
N ARG A 70 -5.77 4.46 -2.23
CA ARG A 70 -5.31 4.09 -0.87
C ARG A 70 -4.77 5.31 -0.11
N MET A 71 -3.95 6.14 -0.75
CA MET A 71 -3.40 7.35 -0.13
C MET A 71 -4.52 8.30 0.31
N LEU A 72 -5.51 8.54 -0.56
CA LEU A 72 -6.67 9.38 -0.23
C LEU A 72 -7.48 8.81 0.93
N ASN A 73 -7.78 7.51 0.94
CA ASN A 73 -8.48 6.87 2.06
C ASN A 73 -7.72 7.02 3.38
N ASN A 74 -6.38 6.88 3.37
CA ASN A 74 -5.55 7.09 4.55
C ASN A 74 -5.62 8.54 5.06
N LEU A 75 -5.59 9.53 4.15
CA LEU A 75 -5.71 10.95 4.50
C LEU A 75 -7.10 11.28 5.05
N ILE A 76 -8.18 10.80 4.42
CA ILE A 76 -9.56 10.95 4.87
C ILE A 76 -9.69 10.44 6.32
N HIS A 77 -9.23 9.22 6.58
CA HIS A 77 -9.27 8.62 7.92
C HIS A 77 -8.47 9.41 8.95
N ASN A 78 -7.26 9.86 8.59
CA ASN A 78 -6.43 10.67 9.47
C ASN A 78 -7.09 12.01 9.82
N HIS A 79 -7.62 12.72 8.82
CA HIS A 79 -8.27 14.01 9.02
C HIS A 79 -9.58 13.92 9.80
N ARG A 80 -10.36 12.86 9.57
CA ARG A 80 -11.54 12.54 10.39
C ARG A 80 -11.16 12.41 11.87
N LYS A 81 -10.13 11.61 12.18
CA LYS A 81 -9.63 11.45 13.56
C LYS A 81 -9.14 12.74 14.20
N MET A 82 -8.61 13.67 13.40
CA MET A 82 -8.16 14.99 13.86
C MET A 82 -9.28 16.04 13.93
N GLY A 83 -10.52 15.71 13.56
CA GLY A 83 -11.62 16.68 13.48
C GLY A 83 -11.49 17.71 12.35
N LYS A 84 -10.61 17.46 11.35
CA LYS A 84 -10.35 18.36 10.22
C LYS A 84 -11.36 18.14 9.10
N ILE A 85 -12.62 18.53 9.34
CA ILE A 85 -13.78 18.23 8.49
C ILE A 85 -13.61 18.75 7.05
N GLU A 86 -13.06 19.95 6.86
CA GLU A 86 -12.89 20.52 5.51
C GLU A 86 -11.93 19.69 4.65
N LEU A 87 -10.78 19.28 5.21
CA LEU A 87 -9.83 18.43 4.52
C LEU A 87 -10.41 17.04 4.23
N GLU A 88 -11.13 16.44 5.18
CA GLU A 88 -11.84 15.18 4.96
C GLU A 88 -12.78 15.27 3.75
N LYS A 89 -13.55 16.36 3.64
CA LYS A 89 -14.46 16.60 2.49
C LYS A 89 -13.69 16.75 1.18
N ILE A 90 -12.62 17.55 1.15
CA ILE A 90 -11.79 17.77 -0.04
C ILE A 90 -11.25 16.43 -0.58
N TYR A 91 -10.64 15.62 0.29
CA TYR A 91 -10.06 14.35 -0.15
C TYR A 91 -11.14 13.32 -0.53
N SER A 92 -12.31 13.36 0.10
CA SER A 92 -13.46 12.52 -0.30
C SER A 92 -13.95 12.88 -1.70
N SER A 93 -14.03 14.17 -2.04
CA SER A 93 -14.38 14.61 -3.40
C SER A 93 -13.32 14.19 -4.44
N GLN A 94 -12.03 14.30 -4.11
CA GLN A 94 -10.95 13.82 -4.97
C GLN A 94 -11.00 12.30 -5.19
N LEU A 95 -11.35 11.53 -4.15
CA LEU A 95 -11.50 10.08 -4.25
C LEU A 95 -12.63 9.70 -5.21
N LEU A 96 -13.76 10.42 -5.17
CA LEU A 96 -14.88 10.22 -6.09
C LEU A 96 -14.50 10.54 -7.54
N ALA A 97 -13.62 11.53 -7.77
CA ALA A 97 -13.14 11.88 -9.10
C ALA A 97 -12.18 10.84 -9.72
N LEU A 98 -11.68 9.87 -8.93
CA LEU A 98 -10.84 8.77 -9.40
C LEU A 98 -11.64 7.51 -9.76
N GLN A 99 -12.98 7.58 -9.84
CA GLN A 99 -13.84 6.47 -10.24
C GLN A 99 -13.57 6.04 -11.69
#